data_AF-A0A529NC22-F1
#
_entry.id   AF-A0A529NC22-F1
#
_cell.length_a   1.000
_cell.length_b   1.000
_cell.length_c   1.000
_cell.angle_alpha   90.00
_cell.angle_beta   90.00
_cell.angle_gamma   90.00
#
_symmetry.space_group_name_H-M   'P 1'
#
loop_
_entity.id
_entity.type
_entity.pdbx_description
1 polymer ?
#
loop_
_entity_poly.entity_id
_entity_poly.type
_entity_poly.pdbx_seq_one_letter_code
_entity_poly.pdbx_strand_id
1 'polypeptide(L)'
;LELYATEGLNPKAVHLAQLRLGEGLVGTIAASARPLNLSNAQEHPAFAYLPETGEEIYNSFLGVPVLRAGRTLGVLVVQNKTMRHYRDDEVEALETTAMVIAEMIAT
;
A
#
# COMPACT_ATOMS: atom_id res chain seq x y z
N LEU A 1 2.03 9.37 -7.07
CA LEU A 1 1.20 8.25 -6.57
C LEU A 1 0.01 8.89 -5.89
N GLU A 2 -1.18 8.38 -6.15
CA GLU A 2 -2.43 8.98 -5.70
C GLU A 2 -3.30 7.87 -5.09
N LEU A 3 -4.01 8.19 -4.02
CA LEU A 3 -5.00 7.28 -3.45
C LEU A 3 -6.21 7.21 -4.41
N TYR A 4 -6.31 6.12 -5.16
CA TYR A 4 -7.34 5.96 -6.20
C TYR A 4 -8.62 5.27 -5.71
N ALA A 5 -8.50 4.40 -4.70
CA ALA A 5 -9.61 3.70 -4.09
C ALA A 5 -9.21 3.26 -2.68
N THR A 6 -10.20 3.15 -1.78
CA THR A 6 -9.98 2.67 -0.41
C THR A 6 -11.25 2.09 0.18
N GLU A 7 -11.08 1.13 1.08
CA GLU A 7 -12.08 0.66 2.03
C GLU A 7 -11.47 0.76 3.43
N GLY A 8 -12.06 1.57 4.32
CA GLY A 8 -11.58 1.78 5.69
C GLY A 8 -10.92 3.14 5.96
N LEU A 9 -10.02 3.61 5.08
CA LEU A 9 -9.52 4.99 5.16
C LEU A 9 -10.65 6.01 4.88
N ASN A 10 -10.40 7.28 5.17
CA ASN A 10 -11.32 8.36 4.87
C ASN A 10 -11.62 8.42 3.35
N PRO A 11 -12.87 8.17 2.91
CA PRO A 11 -13.21 8.15 1.49
C PRO A 11 -13.04 9.51 0.82
N LYS A 12 -13.03 10.61 1.58
CA LYS A 12 -12.77 11.96 1.06
C LYS A 12 -11.30 12.17 0.65
N ALA A 13 -10.38 11.29 1.08
CA ALA A 13 -8.97 11.38 0.72
C ALA A 13 -8.69 10.82 -0.69
N VAL A 14 -9.64 10.11 -1.29
CA VAL A 14 -9.53 9.60 -2.67
C VAL A 14 -9.35 10.80 -3.61
N HIS A 15 -8.35 10.71 -4.48
CA HIS A 15 -7.88 11.77 -5.36
C HIS A 15 -7.29 13.04 -4.71
N LEU A 16 -7.20 13.10 -3.38
CA LEU A 16 -6.55 14.20 -2.66
C LEU A 16 -5.19 13.79 -2.10
N ALA A 17 -5.12 12.60 -1.49
CA ALA A 17 -3.89 12.08 -0.90
C ALA A 17 -2.90 11.68 -2.00
N GLN A 18 -1.71 12.29 -1.97
CA GLN A 18 -0.67 12.07 -2.96
C GLN A 18 0.70 11.88 -2.32
N LEU A 19 1.51 11.01 -2.92
CA LEU A 19 2.90 10.77 -2.56
C LEU A 19 3.77 10.78 -3.81
N ARG A 20 5.01 11.24 -3.69
CA ARG A 20 6.03 11.10 -4.73
C ARG A 20 6.54 9.65 -4.79
N LEU A 21 7.15 9.30 -5.93
CA LEU A 21 7.86 8.02 -6.03
C LEU A 21 9.01 8.00 -5.00
N GLY A 22 9.10 6.94 -4.20
CA GLY A 22 10.05 6.84 -3.09
C GLY A 22 9.63 7.54 -1.78
N GLU A 23 8.50 8.25 -1.76
CA GLU A 23 7.99 8.91 -0.55
C GLU A 23 6.97 8.03 0.17
N GLY A 24 7.10 7.89 1.49
CA GLY A 24 6.23 7.01 2.25
C GLY A 24 6.52 5.53 2.01
N LEU A 25 5.81 4.68 2.75
CA LEU A 25 5.86 3.22 2.55
C LEU A 25 5.38 2.84 1.14
N VAL A 26 4.31 3.49 0.67
CA VAL A 26 3.74 3.28 -0.65
C VAL A 26 4.71 3.69 -1.75
N GLY A 27 5.34 4.87 -1.65
CA GLY A 27 6.34 5.30 -2.63
C GLY A 27 7.59 4.42 -2.62
N THR A 28 7.98 3.90 -1.46
CA THR A 28 9.09 2.94 -1.33
C THR A 28 8.80 1.63 -2.06
N ILE A 29 7.60 1.06 -1.91
CA ILE A 29 7.16 -0.13 -2.66
C ILE A 29 7.13 0.17 -4.16
N ALA A 30 6.54 1.31 -4.53
CA ALA A 30 6.42 1.69 -5.94
C ALA A 30 7.79 1.81 -6.62
N ALA A 31 8.78 2.38 -5.92
CA ALA A 31 10.14 2.57 -6.43
C ALA A 31 10.96 1.27 -6.47
N SER A 32 10.80 0.41 -5.47
CA SER A 32 11.59 -0.83 -5.35
C SER A 32 10.98 -2.03 -6.08
N ALA A 33 9.68 -1.96 -6.43
CA ALA A 33 8.89 -3.08 -6.92
C ALA A 33 8.96 -4.31 -5.98
N ARG A 34 9.03 -4.07 -4.67
CA ARG A 34 9.08 -5.11 -3.64
C ARG A 34 8.03 -4.87 -2.56
N PRO A 35 7.44 -5.92 -1.99
CA PRO A 35 6.48 -5.79 -0.90
C PRO A 35 7.13 -5.29 0.39
N LEU A 36 6.33 -4.67 1.25
CA LEU A 36 6.67 -4.36 2.64
C LEU A 36 5.61 -4.93 3.58
N ASN A 37 6.05 -5.63 4.63
CA ASN A 37 5.22 -6.25 5.65
C ASN A 37 5.74 -5.83 7.03
N LEU A 38 5.03 -4.90 7.67
CA LEU A 38 5.44 -4.23 8.89
C LEU A 38 4.38 -4.42 9.97
N SER A 39 4.80 -4.77 11.19
CA SER A 39 3.89 -4.86 12.34
C SER A 39 3.57 -3.49 12.95
N ASN A 40 4.46 -2.52 12.77
CA ASN A 40 4.25 -1.13 13.10
C ASN A 40 4.76 -0.24 11.96
N ALA A 41 3.83 0.36 11.20
CA ALA A 41 4.13 1.24 10.08
C ALA A 41 4.75 2.57 10.52
N GLN A 42 4.28 3.13 11.63
CA GLN A 42 4.65 4.48 12.09
C GLN A 42 6.09 4.55 12.59
N GLU A 43 6.68 3.43 13.01
CA GLU A 43 8.09 3.34 13.41
C GLU A 43 9.06 3.24 12.23
N HIS A 44 8.57 2.97 11.02
CA HIS A 44 9.43 2.77 9.86
C HIS A 44 10.03 4.11 9.38
N PRO A 45 11.34 4.22 9.11
CA PRO A 45 11.98 5.48 8.74
C PRO A 45 11.42 6.17 7.49
N ALA A 46 10.89 5.38 6.55
CA ALA A 46 10.25 5.88 5.34
C ALA A 46 8.77 6.21 5.52
N PHE A 47 8.20 6.11 6.73
CA PHE A 47 6.80 6.44 6.96
C PHE A 47 6.55 7.92 6.69
N ALA A 48 5.53 8.23 5.90
CA ALA A 48 5.09 9.57 5.60
C ALA A 48 3.62 9.66 6.00
N TYR A 49 3.32 10.51 6.97
CA TYR A 49 1.98 10.65 7.53
C TYR A 49 1.11 11.56 6.66
N LEU A 50 -0.05 11.07 6.24
CA LEU A 50 -1.04 11.82 5.49
C LEU A 50 -2.33 11.98 6.33
N PRO A 51 -2.50 13.08 7.09
CA PRO A 51 -3.62 13.24 8.03
C PRO A 51 -5.00 13.19 7.37
N GLU A 52 -5.10 13.53 6.09
CA GLU A 52 -6.35 13.46 5.33
C GLU A 52 -6.89 12.03 5.19
N THR A 53 -6.03 11.01 5.28
CA THR A 53 -6.39 9.60 5.09
C THR A 53 -7.05 8.98 6.32
N GLY A 54 -6.83 9.53 7.53
CA GLY A 54 -7.30 8.93 8.77
C GLY A 54 -6.59 7.62 9.13
N GLU A 55 -5.35 7.44 8.66
CA GLU A 55 -4.58 6.20 8.81
C GLU A 55 -4.04 5.96 10.24
N GLU A 56 -4.15 6.93 11.15
CA GLU A 56 -3.56 6.90 12.50
C GLU A 56 -4.07 5.75 13.39
N ILE A 57 -5.24 5.21 13.08
CA ILE A 57 -5.84 4.07 13.81
C ILE A 57 -5.20 2.73 13.44
N TYR A 58 -4.38 2.68 12.38
CA TYR A 58 -3.74 1.46 11.91
C TYR A 58 -2.29 1.37 12.36
N ASN A 59 -1.90 0.15 12.72
CA ASN A 59 -0.57 -0.18 13.20
C ASN A 59 0.19 -1.01 12.17
N SER A 60 -0.32 -2.18 11.80
CA SER A 60 0.36 -3.03 10.81
C SER A 60 0.06 -2.60 9.38
N PHE A 61 1.02 -2.82 8.49
CA PHE A 61 0.96 -2.47 7.08
C PHE A 61 1.51 -3.63 6.24
N LEU A 62 0.73 -4.06 5.25
CA LEU A 62 1.17 -4.92 4.17
C LEU A 62 0.87 -4.22 2.85
N GLY A 63 1.92 -3.87 2.12
CA GLY A 63 1.80 -3.30 0.79
C GLY A 63 2.54 -4.14 -0.23
N VAL A 64 1.91 -4.39 -1.37
CA VAL A 64 2.48 -5.15 -2.50
C VAL A 64 2.41 -4.31 -3.78
N PRO A 65 3.39 -4.41 -4.68
CA PRO A 65 3.35 -3.68 -5.93
C PRO A 65 2.32 -4.31 -6.89
N VAL A 66 1.55 -3.47 -7.59
CA VAL A 66 0.72 -3.89 -8.73
C VAL A 66 1.60 -3.80 -9.98
N LEU A 67 2.04 -4.94 -10.49
CA LEU A 67 3.04 -5.04 -11.56
C LEU A 67 2.41 -5.50 -12.87
N ARG A 68 2.84 -4.90 -13.99
CA ARG A 68 2.52 -5.40 -15.34
C ARG A 68 3.70 -5.16 -16.28
N ALA A 69 4.07 -6.19 -17.04
CA ALA A 69 5.15 -6.12 -18.04
C ALA A 69 6.44 -5.45 -17.51
N GLY A 70 6.82 -5.76 -16.25
CA GLY A 70 8.02 -5.22 -15.61
C GLY A 70 7.91 -3.78 -15.11
N ARG A 71 6.72 -3.16 -15.12
CA ARG A 71 6.49 -1.83 -14.56
C ARG A 71 5.53 -1.86 -13.38
N THR A 72 5.77 -1.00 -12.39
CA THR A 72 4.82 -0.76 -11.30
C THR A 72 3.71 0.18 -11.77
N LEU A 73 2.47 -0.32 -11.78
CA LEU A 73 1.27 0.45 -12.09
C LEU A 73 0.72 1.17 -10.85
N GLY A 74 0.93 0.59 -9.67
CA GLY A 74 0.45 1.11 -8.40
C GLY A 74 0.87 0.23 -7.23
N VAL A 75 0.24 0.42 -6.08
CA VAL A 75 0.48 -0.37 -4.86
C VAL A 75 -0.86 -0.74 -4.26
N LEU A 76 -1.03 -2.00 -3.89
CA LEU A 76 -2.18 -2.49 -3.14
C LEU A 76 -1.76 -2.61 -1.67
N VAL A 77 -2.58 -2.07 -0.77
CA VAL A 77 -2.26 -1.96 0.66
C VAL A 77 -3.38 -2.55 1.50
N VAL A 78 -2.99 -3.30 2.53
CA VAL A 78 -3.85 -3.75 3.63
C VAL A 78 -3.24 -3.28 4.94
N GLN A 79 -4.08 -2.76 5.84
CA GLN A 79 -3.66 -2.30 7.16
C GLN A 79 -4.52 -2.94 8.26
N ASN A 80 -3.98 -3.01 9.49
CA ASN A 80 -4.74 -3.52 10.64
C ASN A 80 -4.56 -2.62 11.86
N LYS A 81 -5.62 -2.52 12.67
CA LYS A 81 -5.58 -1.81 13.96
C LYS A 81 -4.73 -2.54 14.99
N THR A 82 -4.56 -3.86 14.88
CA THR A 82 -3.66 -4.61 15.74
C THR A 82 -2.23 -4.62 15.18
N MET A 83 -1.24 -4.58 16.08
CA MET A 83 0.14 -4.84 15.71
C MET A 83 0.28 -6.33 15.41
N ARG A 84 0.54 -6.66 14.14
CA ARG A 84 0.74 -8.05 13.71
C ARG A 84 1.67 -8.10 12.50
N HIS A 85 2.37 -9.20 12.36
CA HIS A 85 3.00 -9.54 11.08
C HIS A 85 2.04 -10.41 10.27
N TYR A 86 1.94 -10.12 8.97
CA TYR A 86 1.25 -10.99 8.04
C TYR A 86 2.14 -12.20 7.75
N ARG A 87 1.53 -13.39 7.66
CA ARG A 87 2.24 -14.61 7.30
C ARG A 87 2.53 -14.66 5.81
N ASP A 88 3.49 -15.47 5.41
CA ASP A 88 3.94 -15.56 4.00
C ASP A 88 2.80 -15.89 3.03
N ASP A 89 1.85 -16.74 3.44
CA ASP A 89 0.66 -17.07 2.63
C ASP A 89 -0.33 -15.90 2.50
N GLU A 90 -0.44 -15.05 3.53
CA GLU A 90 -1.22 -13.81 3.45
C GLU A 90 -0.57 -12.79 2.51
N VAL A 91 0.78 -12.73 2.50
CA VAL A 91 1.55 -11.90 1.55
C VAL A 91 1.35 -12.41 0.13
N GLU A 92 1.52 -13.71 -0.12
CA GLU A 92 1.35 -14.34 -1.42
C GLU A 92 -0.08 -14.16 -1.96
N ALA A 93 -1.09 -14.29 -1.10
CA ALA A 93 -2.48 -14.04 -1.46
C ALA A 93 -2.70 -12.59 -1.92
N LEU A 94 -2.07 -11.61 -1.25
CA LEU A 94 -2.19 -10.21 -1.63
C LEU A 94 -1.44 -9.92 -2.94
N GLU A 95 -0.25 -10.48 -3.14
CA GLU A 95 0.49 -10.38 -4.40
C GLU A 95 -0.31 -10.99 -5.57
N THR A 96 -0.92 -12.15 -5.36
CA THR A 96 -1.81 -12.79 -6.35
C THR A 96 -2.99 -11.89 -6.69
N THR A 97 -3.60 -11.27 -5.69
CA THR A 97 -4.70 -10.31 -5.89
C THR A 97 -4.23 -9.10 -6.70
N ALA A 98 -3.04 -8.55 -6.38
CA ALA A 98 -2.45 -7.44 -7.10
C ALA A 98 -2.15 -7.79 -8.58
N MET A 99 -1.73 -9.01 -8.88
CA MET A 99 -1.55 -9.47 -10.27
C MET A 99 -2.87 -9.47 -11.06
N VAL A 100 -3.97 -9.92 -10.45
CA VAL A 100 -5.29 -9.90 -11.11
C VAL A 100 -5.75 -8.46 -11.34
N ILE A 101 -5.60 -7.59 -10.35
CA ILE A 101 -5.92 -6.16 -10.46
C ILE A 101 -5.09 -5.49 -11.57
N ALA A 102 -3.82 -5.88 -11.72
CA ALA A 102 -2.94 -5.31 -12.73
C ALA A 102 -3.48 -5.49 -14.16
N GLU A 103 -4.13 -6.63 -14.45
CA GLU A 103 -4.76 -6.86 -15.76
C GLU A 103 -6.06 -6.07 -15.93
N MET A 104 -6.82 -5.81 -14.86
CA MET A 104 -8.07 -5.03 -14.92
C MET A 104 -7.84 -3.53 -15.16
N ILE A 105 -6.78 -2.96 -14.58
CA ILE A 105 -6.41 -1.54 -14.75
C ILE A 105 -5.88 -1.26 -16.16
N ALA A 106 -5.41 -2.30 -16.83
CA ALA A 106 -4.62 -2.25 -18.04
C ALA A 106 -5.43 -2.29 -19.35
N THR A 107 -6.72 -2.58 -19.26
CA THR A 107 -7.72 -2.61 -20.33
C THR A 107 -8.50 -1.32 -20.38
#